data_AF-A0A0L0FW13-F1
#
_entry.id   AF-A0A0L0FW13-F1
#
_cell.length_a   1.000
_cell.length_b   1.000
_cell.length_c   1.000
_cell.angle_alpha   90.00
_cell.angle_beta   90.00
_cell.angle_gamma   90.00
#
_symmetry.space_group_name_H-M   'P 1'
#
loop_
_entity.id
_entity.type
_entity.pdbx_description
1 polymer ?
#
loop_
_entity_poly.entity_id
_entity_poly.type
_entity_poly.pdbx_seq_one_letter_code
_entity_poly.pdbx_strand_id
1 'polypeptide(L)'
;MLASTCRKATSRFVLFTKYRSYTNAHTNVSVLSENPLVNLNDEFVKYARVKGEHVVPAVRWALDDFNTRINELETHINKNIEQGNPLTWEEVMDKREVAGTAIERVWGAVNHLKGVRDDSALRKAYDEVQGEVVSTFAAYGQSETLFKAYESIANQGGGAATLTNTQRRVIDQAIRDATHAGVALQGEAREKYKSINMELSNLTTQFSQNVVDSTNAFSLLITDSKQVEGVPANLRLSMATAALKKNSSVADDARVGDADKGPWLLTLDATVFGPFMQTGTCAETREVLYKAYQHRASEFDAAKTEGQNYDNAPIIKRILELRQEKAQMLGYDTYTDMSLAKKMAQNVTNVNDLLEPLFAASRPAAVKELAQLKEFAQQNGHNGDLQLWDVSYWAEKQKLALFGLTDEDLRPYFALPNVLDGMFDLANEIFSISISEAEMPEDVAWDKHVRLFEVKENREGSAKGTTIAKFFMDAFSRPGVKRGGAWMDTCVGKSKAQHHDVPVAFLVCNQTTPAQEGQPSLMTFREVETLFHEFGHSLQHMLTTVDCGDAAGINGMTTARK
;
A
#
# COMPACT_ATOMS: atom_id res chain seq x y z
N MET A 1 -18.35 68.51 -19.15
CA MET A 1 -17.06 69.06 -19.63
C MET A 1 -15.97 68.21 -19.00
N LEU A 2 -15.54 67.13 -19.66
CA LEU A 2 -14.49 67.05 -20.69
C LEU A 2 -13.06 67.12 -20.11
N ALA A 3 -12.25 66.13 -20.55
CA ALA A 3 -10.80 65.94 -20.39
C ALA A 3 -10.27 65.40 -19.05
N SER A 4 -9.27 64.51 -18.98
CA SER A 4 -8.63 63.59 -19.93
C SER A 4 -7.64 62.66 -19.17
N THR A 5 -7.48 61.44 -19.67
CA THR A 5 -6.26 60.57 -19.70
C THR A 5 -5.35 60.29 -18.48
N CYS A 6 -5.27 59.00 -18.13
CA CYS A 6 -4.06 58.14 -18.07
C CYS A 6 -2.86 58.53 -17.16
N ARG A 7 -2.71 57.84 -16.02
CA ARG A 7 -1.42 57.43 -15.44
C ARG A 7 -1.48 56.01 -14.86
N LYS A 8 -0.39 55.29 -15.11
CA LYS A 8 -0.15 53.85 -15.00
C LYS A 8 0.15 53.38 -13.57
N ALA A 9 -0.35 52.18 -13.30
CA ALA A 9 0.27 51.04 -12.62
C ALA A 9 1.71 51.18 -12.08
N THR A 10 1.84 50.96 -10.77
CA THR A 10 2.98 50.30 -10.10
C THR A 10 2.58 49.96 -8.65
N SER A 11 2.49 48.66 -8.31
CA SER A 11 2.86 48.05 -7.02
C SER A 11 2.15 46.70 -6.84
N ARG A 12 2.76 45.65 -7.39
CA ARG A 12 2.56 44.23 -7.03
C ARG A 12 3.78 43.48 -7.58
N PHE A 13 4.87 43.44 -6.83
CA PHE A 13 6.02 42.55 -7.09
C PHE A 13 7.03 42.69 -5.94
N VAL A 14 6.83 42.02 -4.80
CA VAL A 14 7.89 41.51 -3.90
C VAL A 14 7.25 40.47 -2.98
N LEU A 15 7.43 39.18 -3.28
CA LEU A 15 7.47 38.02 -2.35
C LEU A 15 7.43 36.72 -3.18
N PHE A 16 8.42 36.54 -4.05
CA PHE A 16 8.77 35.27 -4.67
C PHE A 16 10.28 35.29 -4.87
N THR A 17 11.04 35.06 -3.80
CA THR A 17 12.49 34.88 -3.88
C THR A 17 13.00 34.23 -2.59
N LYS A 18 12.91 32.91 -2.52
CA LYS A 18 13.80 32.03 -1.74
C LYS A 18 13.55 30.55 -2.08
N TYR A 19 13.55 30.22 -3.36
CA TYR A 19 13.85 28.86 -3.83
C TYR A 19 15.25 28.91 -4.41
N ARG A 20 16.23 28.42 -3.64
CA ARG A 20 17.62 28.33 -4.08
C ARG A 20 17.71 27.12 -5.00
N SER A 21 18.24 27.34 -6.21
CA SER A 21 18.38 26.39 -7.31
C SER A 21 19.02 25.06 -6.89
N TYR A 22 18.26 23.97 -6.99
CA TYR A 22 18.71 22.57 -6.89
C TYR A 22 19.21 22.04 -8.25
N THR A 23 20.15 22.75 -8.88
CA THR A 23 20.78 22.27 -10.11
C THR A 23 22.27 22.53 -10.05
N ASN A 24 23.04 21.51 -9.68
CA ASN A 24 24.40 21.38 -10.16
C ASN A 24 24.52 20.05 -10.88
N ALA A 25 25.11 20.15 -12.07
CA ALA A 25 25.14 19.19 -13.15
C ALA A 25 26.03 17.99 -12.85
N HIS A 26 25.67 16.81 -13.38
CA HIS A 26 26.52 15.95 -14.20
C HIS A 26 25.71 14.77 -14.77
N THR A 27 24.83 15.00 -15.77
CA THR A 27 24.31 13.92 -16.66
C THR A 27 23.60 14.54 -17.87
N ASN A 28 23.56 13.83 -19.01
CA ASN A 28 23.09 14.29 -20.33
C ASN A 28 21.78 15.11 -20.28
N VAL A 29 21.93 16.44 -20.39
CA VAL A 29 20.89 17.44 -20.09
C VAL A 29 19.75 17.47 -21.13
N SER A 30 19.96 17.02 -22.37
CA SER A 30 18.94 17.18 -23.41
C SER A 30 17.75 16.23 -23.27
N VAL A 31 17.97 14.95 -22.94
CA VAL A 31 16.90 13.92 -22.85
C VAL A 31 16.10 14.04 -21.54
N LEU A 32 16.70 14.55 -20.47
CA LEU A 32 16.04 14.71 -19.18
C LEU A 32 15.20 16.00 -19.09
N SER A 33 15.51 17.03 -19.88
CA SER A 33 14.83 18.33 -19.79
C SER A 33 13.31 18.29 -20.05
N GLU A 34 12.84 17.31 -20.83
CA GLU A 34 11.40 17.11 -21.12
C GLU A 34 10.77 15.97 -20.30
N ASN A 35 11.54 15.27 -19.48
CA ASN A 35 11.06 14.12 -18.73
C ASN A 35 10.12 14.56 -17.58
N PRO A 36 8.85 14.11 -17.53
CA PRO A 36 7.88 14.56 -16.54
C PRO A 36 8.19 14.12 -15.10
N LEU A 37 9.16 13.22 -14.89
CA LEU A 37 9.54 12.71 -13.58
C LEU A 37 10.64 13.54 -12.89
N VAL A 38 11.45 14.31 -13.64
CA VAL A 38 12.72 14.86 -13.12
C VAL A 38 12.64 16.33 -12.71
N ASN A 39 11.54 17.03 -13.01
CA ASN A 39 11.35 18.39 -12.53
C ASN A 39 10.97 18.39 -11.05
N LEU A 40 11.95 18.64 -10.18
CA LEU A 40 11.77 18.70 -8.72
C LEU A 40 11.07 19.98 -8.25
N ASN A 41 10.96 21.01 -9.10
CA ASN A 41 10.30 22.27 -8.73
C ASN A 41 8.78 22.23 -8.90
N ASP A 42 8.25 21.27 -9.66
CA ASP A 42 6.80 21.11 -9.82
C ASP A 42 6.20 20.56 -8.51
N GLU A 43 5.08 21.13 -8.08
CA GLU A 43 4.38 20.66 -6.87
C GLU A 43 4.05 19.16 -6.96
N PHE A 44 3.56 18.72 -8.11
CA PHE A 44 3.24 17.33 -8.40
C PHE A 44 3.95 16.83 -9.64
N VAL A 45 4.18 15.52 -9.70
CA VAL A 45 4.58 14.86 -10.94
C VAL A 45 3.41 14.96 -11.94
N LYS A 46 3.75 15.17 -13.21
CA LYS A 46 2.77 15.21 -14.30
C LYS A 46 2.40 13.79 -14.73
N TYR A 47 1.68 13.07 -13.87
CA TYR A 47 1.37 11.64 -14.02
C TYR A 47 0.73 11.28 -15.37
N ALA A 48 -0.11 12.16 -15.94
CA ALA A 48 -0.74 11.96 -17.25
C ALA A 48 0.29 11.80 -18.38
N ARG A 49 1.44 12.46 -18.24
CA ARG A 49 2.51 12.50 -19.25
C ARG A 49 3.56 11.40 -19.08
N VAL A 50 3.58 10.71 -17.93
CA VAL A 50 4.56 9.65 -17.67
C VAL A 50 4.28 8.45 -18.57
N LYS A 51 5.31 7.97 -19.26
CA LYS A 51 5.31 6.79 -20.14
C LYS A 51 6.48 5.89 -19.76
N GLY A 52 6.43 4.62 -20.16
CA GLY A 52 7.52 3.66 -19.87
C GLY A 52 8.91 4.14 -20.31
N GLU A 53 9.01 4.84 -21.45
CA GLU A 53 10.28 5.40 -21.96
C GLU A 53 10.92 6.47 -21.05
N HIS A 54 10.12 7.12 -20.18
CA HIS A 54 10.61 8.12 -19.23
C HIS A 54 11.23 7.50 -17.98
N VAL A 55 10.86 6.26 -17.64
CA VAL A 55 11.16 5.64 -16.34
C VAL A 55 12.65 5.35 -16.19
N VAL A 56 13.22 4.55 -17.10
CA VAL A 56 14.63 4.13 -17.04
C VAL A 56 15.59 5.32 -16.95
N PRO A 57 15.54 6.34 -17.84
CA PRO A 57 16.45 7.47 -17.74
C PRO A 57 16.24 8.31 -16.48
N ALA A 58 14.99 8.50 -16.02
CA ALA A 58 14.72 9.26 -14.79
C ALA A 58 15.22 8.54 -13.53
N VAL A 59 15.01 7.23 -13.44
CA VAL A 59 15.45 6.44 -12.28
C VAL A 59 16.97 6.38 -12.22
N ARG A 60 17.66 6.12 -13.34
CA ARG A 60 19.13 6.13 -13.37
C ARG A 60 19.72 7.49 -13.03
N TRP A 61 19.12 8.57 -13.50
CA TRP A 61 19.48 9.94 -13.08
C TRP A 61 19.32 10.14 -11.58
N ALA A 62 18.18 9.74 -11.01
CA ALA A 62 17.92 9.91 -9.59
C ALA A 62 18.84 9.04 -8.70
N LEU A 63 19.20 7.83 -9.16
CA LEU A 63 20.17 6.98 -8.48
C LEU A 63 21.59 7.57 -8.55
N ASP A 64 21.98 8.17 -9.67
CA ASP A 64 23.26 8.85 -9.83
C ASP A 64 23.37 10.09 -8.92
N ASP A 65 22.32 10.92 -8.85
CA ASP A 65 22.24 12.05 -7.91
C ASP A 65 22.31 11.58 -6.46
N PHE A 66 21.54 10.54 -6.09
CA PHE A 66 21.57 9.94 -4.75
C PHE A 66 22.98 9.44 -4.39
N ASN A 67 23.58 8.60 -5.24
CA ASN A 67 24.90 8.03 -5.00
C ASN A 67 25.98 9.12 -4.90
N THR A 68 25.92 10.14 -5.76
CA THR A 68 26.86 11.26 -5.71
C THR A 68 26.79 11.98 -4.37
N ARG A 69 25.58 12.34 -3.91
CA ARG A 69 25.37 13.04 -2.65
C ARG A 69 25.75 12.20 -1.44
N ILE A 70 25.46 10.89 -1.46
CA ILE A 70 25.86 9.98 -0.39
C ILE A 70 27.39 9.84 -0.35
N ASN A 71 28.08 9.70 -1.49
CA ASN A 71 29.53 9.64 -1.55
C ASN A 71 30.20 10.93 -1.03
N GLU A 72 29.65 12.09 -1.39
CA GLU A 72 30.09 13.39 -0.87
C GLU A 72 29.90 13.47 0.66
N LEU A 73 28.75 13.02 1.15
CA LEU A 73 28.45 12.96 2.58
C LEU A 73 29.40 12.03 3.32
N GLU A 74 29.64 10.82 2.83
CA GLU A 74 30.57 9.86 3.42
C GLU A 74 32.00 10.39 3.43
N THR A 75 32.44 11.06 2.37
CA THR A 75 33.75 11.72 2.30
C THR A 75 33.86 12.80 3.39
N HIS A 76 32.82 13.61 3.57
CA HIS A 76 32.76 14.63 4.62
C HIS A 76 32.79 14.02 6.02
N ILE A 77 32.04 12.94 6.25
CA ILE A 77 32.00 12.21 7.52
C ILE A 77 33.38 11.64 7.86
N ASN A 78 33.99 10.90 6.94
CA ASN A 78 35.29 10.27 7.15
C ASN A 78 36.36 11.31 7.47
N LYS A 79 36.40 12.43 6.74
CA LYS A 79 37.31 13.54 7.02
C LYS A 79 37.14 14.10 8.43
N ASN A 80 35.91 14.30 8.89
CA ASN A 80 35.66 14.82 10.24
C ASN A 80 36.02 13.82 11.34
N ILE A 81 35.73 12.53 11.14
CA ILE A 81 36.11 11.46 12.06
C ILE A 81 37.64 11.38 12.18
N GLU A 82 38.37 11.39 11.05
CA GLU A 82 39.84 11.39 11.03
C GLU A 82 40.46 12.61 11.74
N GLN A 83 39.79 13.76 11.66
CA GLN A 83 40.21 15.01 12.29
C GLN A 83 39.77 15.13 13.76
N GLY A 84 38.97 14.18 14.26
CA GLY A 84 38.40 14.24 15.61
C GLY A 84 37.35 15.34 15.81
N ASN A 85 36.78 15.86 14.71
CA ASN A 85 35.72 16.86 14.76
C ASN A 85 34.38 16.19 15.11
N PRO A 86 33.56 16.77 16.00
CA PRO A 86 32.23 16.25 16.27
C PRO A 86 31.33 16.41 15.03
N LEU A 87 30.52 15.39 14.73
CA LEU A 87 29.51 15.41 13.66
C LEU A 87 28.19 15.93 14.21
N THR A 88 27.52 16.86 13.53
CA THR A 88 26.19 17.32 13.94
C THR A 88 25.05 16.58 13.24
N TRP A 89 23.83 16.75 13.75
CA TRP A 89 22.60 16.25 13.12
C TRP A 89 22.46 16.79 11.70
N GLU A 90 22.59 18.10 11.52
CA GLU A 90 22.38 18.79 10.23
C GLU A 90 23.43 18.37 9.20
N GLU A 91 24.66 18.08 9.64
CA GLU A 91 25.75 17.65 8.76
C GLU A 91 25.57 16.23 8.22
N VAL A 92 24.80 15.39 8.91
CA VAL A 92 24.62 13.98 8.57
C VAL A 92 23.18 13.68 8.16
N MET A 93 22.23 13.87 9.07
CA MET A 93 20.84 13.43 8.91
C MET A 93 20.08 14.29 7.92
N ASP A 94 20.17 15.62 8.01
CA ASP A 94 19.48 16.50 7.07
C ASP A 94 20.05 16.36 5.65
N LYS A 95 21.39 16.29 5.50
CA LYS A 95 22.03 16.08 4.19
C LYS A 95 21.67 14.73 3.58
N ARG A 96 21.56 13.69 4.40
CA ARG A 96 21.14 12.35 3.98
C ARG A 96 19.69 12.35 3.49
N GLU A 97 18.79 13.00 4.22
CA GLU A 97 17.38 13.13 3.81
C GLU A 97 17.27 13.91 2.49
N VAL A 98 18.04 14.99 2.34
CA VAL A 98 18.11 15.75 1.08
C VAL A 98 18.65 14.90 -0.08
N ALA A 99 19.59 13.98 0.17
CA ALA A 99 20.10 13.06 -0.86
C ALA A 99 19.00 12.16 -1.45
N GLY A 100 17.98 11.81 -0.65
CA GLY A 100 16.84 10.99 -1.06
C GLY A 100 15.84 11.69 -1.99
N THR A 101 15.81 13.03 -2.02
CA THR A 101 14.73 13.83 -2.64
C THR A 101 14.38 13.40 -4.07
N ALA A 102 15.39 13.25 -4.94
CA ALA A 102 15.17 12.92 -6.34
C ALA A 102 14.62 11.50 -6.52
N ILE A 103 15.22 10.53 -5.83
CA ILE A 103 14.84 9.12 -5.95
C ILE A 103 13.49 8.84 -5.29
N GLU A 104 13.17 9.48 -4.16
CA GLU A 104 11.86 9.39 -3.52
C GLU A 104 10.74 9.86 -4.46
N ARG A 105 10.94 11.01 -5.12
CA ARG A 105 9.97 11.54 -6.08
C ARG A 105 9.82 10.63 -7.31
N VAL A 106 10.92 10.28 -7.96
CA VAL A 106 10.90 9.51 -9.21
C VAL A 106 10.39 8.10 -8.96
N TRP A 107 10.99 7.39 -8.00
CA TRP A 107 10.63 6.00 -7.71
C TRP A 107 9.25 5.91 -7.06
N GLY A 108 8.88 6.86 -6.20
CA GLY A 108 7.53 6.95 -5.64
C GLY A 108 6.46 7.11 -6.72
N ALA A 109 6.68 8.01 -7.69
CA ALA A 109 5.74 8.20 -8.81
C ALA A 109 5.62 6.96 -9.71
N VAL A 110 6.73 6.28 -9.99
CA VAL A 110 6.73 5.03 -10.79
C VAL A 110 5.99 3.91 -10.05
N ASN A 111 6.24 3.72 -8.75
CA ASN A 111 5.53 2.73 -7.93
C ASN A 111 4.03 3.03 -7.83
N HIS A 112 3.68 4.31 -7.64
CA HIS A 112 2.29 4.74 -7.60
C HIS A 112 1.59 4.37 -8.91
N LEU A 113 2.15 4.77 -10.06
CA LEU A 113 1.61 4.45 -11.38
C LEU A 113 1.51 2.93 -11.62
N LYS A 114 2.51 2.15 -11.20
CA LYS A 114 2.45 0.69 -11.26
C LYS A 114 1.28 0.12 -10.43
N GLY A 115 0.87 0.81 -9.36
CA GLY A 115 -0.27 0.41 -8.54
C GLY A 115 -1.64 0.81 -9.11
N VAL A 116 -1.74 1.93 -9.84
CA VAL A 116 -3.04 2.52 -10.23
C VAL A 116 -3.30 2.56 -11.74
N ARG A 117 -2.25 2.43 -12.55
CA ARG A 117 -2.23 2.54 -14.01
C ARG A 117 -1.12 1.66 -14.61
N ASP A 118 -1.13 0.37 -14.26
CA ASP A 118 -0.16 -0.60 -14.76
C ASP A 118 -0.38 -0.87 -16.26
N ASP A 119 0.72 -0.93 -17.00
CA ASP A 119 0.74 -1.28 -18.42
C ASP A 119 2.04 -2.00 -18.79
N SER A 120 2.09 -2.63 -19.97
CA SER A 120 3.24 -3.45 -20.37
C SER A 120 4.54 -2.64 -20.52
N ALA A 121 4.46 -1.39 -20.96
CA ALA A 121 5.63 -0.55 -21.16
C ALA A 121 6.18 -0.06 -19.82
N LEU A 122 5.30 0.35 -18.90
CA LEU A 122 5.66 0.72 -17.54
C LEU A 122 6.27 -0.46 -16.78
N ARG A 123 5.67 -1.66 -16.88
CA ARG A 123 6.16 -2.88 -16.23
C ARG A 123 7.54 -3.26 -16.72
N LYS A 124 7.76 -3.30 -18.04
CA LYS A 124 9.08 -3.58 -18.63
C LYS A 124 10.14 -2.60 -18.15
N ALA A 125 9.81 -1.30 -18.11
CA ALA A 125 10.74 -0.28 -17.68
C ALA A 125 11.04 -0.36 -16.17
N TYR A 126 10.03 -0.69 -15.35
CA TYR A 126 10.19 -0.93 -13.92
C TYR A 126 11.11 -2.12 -13.65
N ASP A 127 10.87 -3.26 -14.32
CA ASP A 127 11.65 -4.49 -14.16
C ASP A 127 13.12 -4.30 -14.56
N GLU A 128 13.39 -3.43 -15.55
CA GLU A 128 14.76 -3.11 -15.97
C GLU A 128 15.60 -2.44 -14.86
N VAL A 129 14.99 -1.53 -14.08
CA VAL A 129 15.73 -0.70 -13.11
C VAL A 129 15.49 -1.08 -11.65
N GLN A 130 14.50 -1.90 -11.33
CA GLN A 130 14.21 -2.31 -9.95
C GLN A 130 15.44 -2.93 -9.26
N GLY A 131 16.21 -3.77 -9.98
CA GLY A 131 17.43 -4.37 -9.46
C GLY A 131 18.49 -3.33 -9.07
N GLU A 132 18.66 -2.28 -9.88
CA GLU A 132 19.58 -1.17 -9.62
C GLU A 132 19.17 -0.40 -8.36
N VAL A 133 17.87 -0.08 -8.21
CA VAL A 133 17.32 0.59 -7.02
C VAL A 133 17.54 -0.25 -5.76
N VAL A 134 17.16 -1.52 -5.79
CA VAL A 134 17.33 -2.43 -4.64
C VAL A 134 18.79 -2.56 -4.24
N SER A 135 19.69 -2.70 -5.21
CA SER A 135 21.13 -2.81 -4.95
C SER A 135 21.72 -1.55 -4.31
N THR A 136 21.30 -0.37 -4.78
CA THR A 136 21.73 0.94 -4.26
C THR A 136 21.32 1.10 -2.80
N PHE A 137 20.04 0.88 -2.47
CA PHE A 137 19.56 1.03 -1.10
C PHE A 137 20.08 -0.07 -0.15
N ALA A 138 20.35 -1.28 -0.65
CA ALA A 138 21.02 -2.32 0.13
C ALA A 138 22.46 -1.93 0.49
N ALA A 139 23.22 -1.37 -0.46
CA ALA A 139 24.57 -0.87 -0.21
C ALA A 139 24.56 0.30 0.79
N TYR A 140 23.66 1.26 0.59
CA TYR A 140 23.45 2.40 1.50
C TYR A 140 23.12 1.95 2.93
N GLY A 141 22.20 0.99 3.10
CA GLY A 141 21.86 0.44 4.42
C GLY A 141 23.00 -0.29 5.12
N GLN A 142 24.04 -0.70 4.37
CA GLN A 142 25.26 -1.34 4.88
C GLN A 142 26.47 -0.40 4.91
N SER A 143 26.28 0.91 4.77
CA SER A 143 27.38 1.87 4.88
C SER A 143 27.93 1.91 6.30
N GLU A 144 29.17 1.43 6.48
CA GLU A 144 29.90 1.54 7.75
C GLU A 144 30.16 2.99 8.14
N THR A 145 30.40 3.86 7.15
CA THR A 145 30.65 5.29 7.36
C THR A 145 29.44 5.96 7.99
N LEU A 146 28.25 5.74 7.41
CA LEU A 146 27.01 6.27 7.95
C LEU A 146 26.67 5.66 9.31
N PHE A 147 26.88 4.35 9.49
CA PHE A 147 26.65 3.70 10.77
C PHE A 147 27.50 4.30 11.90
N LYS A 148 28.80 4.49 11.67
CA LYS A 148 29.71 5.16 12.62
C LYS A 148 29.28 6.60 12.91
N ALA A 149 28.77 7.31 11.90
CA ALA A 149 28.22 8.65 12.09
C ALA A 149 26.98 8.64 13.00
N TYR A 150 26.07 7.68 12.82
CA TYR A 150 24.89 7.52 13.68
C TYR A 150 25.27 7.21 15.12
N GLU A 151 26.23 6.31 15.33
CA GLU A 151 26.76 6.00 16.67
C GLU A 151 27.45 7.23 17.30
N SER A 152 28.23 7.97 16.53
CA SER A 152 28.88 9.20 16.99
C SER A 152 27.84 10.22 17.45
N ILE A 153 26.83 10.50 16.62
CA ILE A 153 25.73 11.43 16.98
C ILE A 153 24.95 10.92 18.19
N ALA A 154 24.72 9.60 18.29
CA ALA A 154 24.01 9.01 19.42
C ALA A 154 24.73 9.14 20.76
N ASN A 155 26.07 9.08 20.73
CA ASN A 155 26.91 9.08 21.92
C ASN A 155 27.38 10.48 22.35
N GLN A 156 27.06 11.53 21.58
CA GLN A 156 27.30 12.91 21.97
C GLN A 156 26.33 13.33 23.08
N GLY A 157 26.70 13.10 24.35
CA GLY A 157 25.92 13.51 25.53
C GLY A 157 26.63 14.54 26.40
N GLY A 158 25.95 15.65 26.73
CA GLY A 158 26.31 16.53 27.86
C GLY A 158 26.50 18.04 27.60
N GLY A 159 26.27 18.54 26.37
CA GLY A 159 26.39 19.97 26.02
C GLY A 159 25.19 20.54 25.26
N ALA A 160 25.29 21.80 24.81
CA ALA A 160 24.21 22.61 24.22
C ALA A 160 23.52 22.05 22.94
N ALA A 161 23.98 20.94 22.38
CA ALA A 161 23.36 20.25 21.25
C ALA A 161 22.78 18.89 21.71
N THR A 162 21.75 18.93 22.56
CA THR A 162 21.01 17.71 22.94
C THR A 162 19.99 17.41 21.85
N LEU A 163 20.00 16.18 21.29
CA LEU A 163 19.01 15.73 20.33
C LEU A 163 17.59 15.85 20.91
N THR A 164 16.64 16.31 20.10
CA THR A 164 15.22 16.23 20.46
C THR A 164 14.77 14.78 20.58
N ASN A 165 13.65 14.51 21.25
CA ASN A 165 13.09 13.14 21.35
C ASN A 165 12.85 12.51 19.96
N THR A 166 12.39 13.31 19.00
CA THR A 166 12.18 12.86 17.61
C THR A 166 13.50 12.48 16.95
N GLN A 167 14.52 13.34 17.05
CA GLN A 167 15.85 13.07 16.51
C GLN A 167 16.49 11.84 17.16
N ARG A 168 16.31 11.67 18.48
CA ARG A 168 16.79 10.49 19.20
C ARG A 168 16.17 9.22 18.64
N ARG A 169 14.83 9.18 18.51
CA ARG A 169 14.11 8.05 17.92
C ARG A 169 14.60 7.72 16.50
N VAL A 170 14.80 8.73 15.66
CA VAL A 170 15.26 8.53 14.27
C VAL A 170 16.67 7.95 14.23
N ILE A 171 17.59 8.42 15.06
CA ILE A 171 18.94 7.82 15.14
C ILE A 171 18.89 6.39 15.67
N ASP A 172 18.13 6.13 16.73
CA ASP A 172 18.00 4.77 17.28
C ASP A 172 17.39 3.81 16.26
N GLN A 173 16.48 4.30 15.40
CA GLN A 173 15.94 3.57 14.26
C GLN A 173 16.99 3.33 13.17
N ALA A 174 17.76 4.34 12.80
CA ALA A 174 18.81 4.23 11.78
C ALA A 174 19.90 3.22 12.20
N ILE A 175 20.34 3.25 13.46
CA ILE A 175 21.29 2.29 14.03
C ILE A 175 20.71 0.88 13.95
N ARG A 176 19.50 0.66 14.46
CA ARG A 176 18.82 -0.64 14.42
C ARG A 176 18.65 -1.16 13.00
N ASP A 177 18.26 -0.31 12.05
CA ASP A 177 18.05 -0.70 10.67
C ASP A 177 19.36 -1.09 9.98
N ALA A 178 20.46 -0.36 10.23
CA ALA A 178 21.78 -0.71 9.73
C ALA A 178 22.29 -2.03 10.35
N THR A 179 22.08 -2.25 11.66
CA THR A 179 22.37 -3.54 12.29
C THR A 179 21.58 -4.67 11.61
N HIS A 180 20.29 -4.47 11.36
CA HIS A 180 19.46 -5.46 10.65
C HIS A 180 19.79 -5.58 9.15
N ALA A 181 20.48 -4.59 8.56
CA ALA A 181 21.06 -4.71 7.22
C ALA A 181 22.36 -5.53 7.23
N GLY A 182 22.86 -5.90 8.42
CA GLY A 182 24.09 -6.68 8.59
C GLY A 182 25.36 -5.83 8.52
N VAL A 183 25.30 -4.52 8.85
CA VAL A 183 26.45 -3.60 8.76
C VAL A 183 27.67 -4.07 9.58
N ALA A 184 27.44 -4.79 10.69
CA ALA A 184 28.51 -5.33 11.53
C ALA A 184 29.16 -6.61 10.97
N LEU A 185 28.58 -7.23 9.93
CA LEU A 185 29.09 -8.46 9.34
C LEU A 185 30.24 -8.16 8.37
N GLN A 186 31.31 -8.94 8.47
CA GLN A 186 32.52 -8.79 7.64
C GLN A 186 32.88 -10.11 6.95
N GLY A 187 33.64 -10.01 5.85
CA GLY A 187 34.17 -11.18 5.12
C GLY A 187 33.09 -12.19 4.71
N GLU A 188 33.36 -13.46 4.97
CA GLU A 188 32.48 -14.59 4.61
C GLU A 188 31.08 -14.49 5.23
N ALA A 189 30.96 -13.96 6.45
CA ALA A 189 29.67 -13.77 7.11
C ALA A 189 28.79 -12.76 6.36
N ARG A 190 29.38 -11.70 5.82
CA ARG A 190 28.65 -10.71 5.00
C ARG A 190 28.14 -11.31 3.69
N GLU A 191 28.98 -12.09 3.01
CA GLU A 191 28.58 -12.76 1.76
C GLU A 191 27.51 -13.82 1.99
N LYS A 192 27.61 -14.61 3.07
CA LYS A 192 26.57 -15.56 3.46
C LYS A 192 25.24 -14.83 3.75
N TYR A 193 25.28 -13.72 4.49
CA TYR A 193 24.08 -12.93 4.80
C TYR A 193 23.42 -12.35 3.55
N LYS A 194 24.22 -11.86 2.60
CA LYS A 194 23.75 -11.39 1.29
C LYS A 194 23.07 -12.51 0.49
N SER A 195 23.69 -13.69 0.44
CA SER A 195 23.13 -14.87 -0.24
C SER A 195 21.78 -15.28 0.36
N ILE A 196 21.69 -15.33 1.70
CA ILE A 196 20.43 -15.63 2.42
C ILE A 196 19.33 -14.64 2.06
N ASN A 197 19.63 -13.33 2.05
CA ASN A 197 18.62 -12.32 1.71
C ASN A 197 18.14 -12.43 0.26
N MET A 198 19.05 -12.73 -0.67
CA MET A 198 18.70 -12.94 -2.08
C MET A 198 17.81 -14.16 -2.26
N GLU A 199 18.14 -15.28 -1.61
CA GLU A 199 17.33 -16.50 -1.64
C GLU A 199 15.94 -16.28 -1.02
N LEU A 200 15.87 -15.62 0.15
CA LEU A 200 14.59 -15.26 0.79
C LEU A 200 13.71 -14.37 -0.11
N SER A 201 14.31 -13.40 -0.81
CA SER A 201 13.59 -12.52 -1.74
C SER A 201 12.99 -13.32 -2.90
N ASN A 202 13.78 -14.22 -3.51
CA ASN A 202 13.34 -15.07 -4.61
C ASN A 202 12.21 -16.01 -4.16
N LEU A 203 12.39 -16.68 -3.02
CA LEU A 203 11.39 -17.63 -2.47
C LEU A 203 10.08 -16.93 -2.10
N THR A 204 10.14 -15.71 -1.52
CA THR A 204 8.93 -14.94 -1.18
C THR A 204 8.16 -14.51 -2.44
N THR A 205 8.88 -14.16 -3.51
CA THR A 205 8.30 -13.84 -4.81
C THR A 205 7.65 -15.07 -5.43
N GLN A 206 8.35 -16.21 -5.44
CA GLN A 206 7.84 -17.48 -5.94
C GLN A 206 6.60 -17.94 -5.17
N PHE A 207 6.63 -17.85 -3.84
CA PHE A 207 5.49 -18.17 -2.98
C PHE A 207 4.23 -17.41 -3.41
N SER A 208 4.36 -16.09 -3.60
CA SER A 208 3.25 -15.22 -3.96
C SER A 208 2.73 -15.52 -5.37
N GLN A 209 3.64 -15.77 -6.32
CA GLN A 209 3.30 -16.14 -7.69
C GLN A 209 2.54 -17.46 -7.75
N ASN A 210 3.01 -18.48 -7.03
CA ASN A 210 2.35 -19.79 -6.92
C ASN A 210 0.91 -19.67 -6.39
N VAL A 211 0.66 -18.82 -5.39
CA VAL A 211 -0.71 -18.58 -4.88
C VAL A 211 -1.60 -17.98 -5.97
N VAL A 212 -1.09 -17.01 -6.73
CA VAL A 212 -1.83 -16.38 -7.83
C VAL A 212 -2.11 -17.37 -8.95
N ASP A 213 -1.10 -18.15 -9.36
CA ASP A 213 -1.23 -19.11 -10.45
C ASP A 213 -2.17 -20.27 -10.08
N SER A 214 -2.06 -20.81 -8.86
CA SER A 214 -3.00 -21.83 -8.35
C SER A 214 -4.43 -21.28 -8.26
N THR A 215 -4.62 -20.01 -7.85
CA THR A 215 -5.93 -19.34 -7.87
C THR A 215 -6.50 -19.24 -9.30
N ASN A 216 -5.65 -18.89 -10.27
CA ASN A 216 -6.04 -18.69 -11.67
C ASN A 216 -6.24 -20.01 -12.44
N ALA A 217 -5.55 -21.08 -12.05
CA ALA A 217 -5.64 -22.39 -12.67
C ALA A 217 -7.02 -23.02 -12.46
N PHE A 218 -7.67 -22.76 -11.31
CA PHE A 218 -9.01 -23.25 -11.05
C PHE A 218 -10.07 -22.51 -11.89
N SER A 219 -10.98 -23.29 -12.48
CA SER A 219 -12.26 -22.78 -12.96
C SER A 219 -13.29 -23.88 -13.03
N LEU A 220 -14.52 -23.57 -12.65
CA LEU A 220 -15.66 -24.48 -12.73
C LEU A 220 -16.73 -23.85 -13.61
N LEU A 221 -16.98 -24.45 -14.77
CA LEU A 221 -18.04 -24.01 -15.67
C LEU A 221 -19.36 -24.65 -15.25
N ILE A 222 -20.34 -23.83 -14.90
CA ILE A 222 -21.69 -24.25 -14.54
C ILE A 222 -22.63 -23.93 -15.69
N THR A 223 -23.40 -24.93 -16.11
CA THR A 223 -24.43 -24.81 -17.16
C THR A 223 -25.85 -25.01 -16.64
N ASP A 224 -26.01 -25.60 -15.44
CA ASP A 224 -27.29 -25.79 -14.78
C ASP A 224 -27.63 -24.59 -13.89
N SER A 225 -28.74 -23.92 -14.19
CA SER A 225 -29.20 -22.74 -13.46
C SER A 225 -29.49 -23.01 -11.98
N LYS A 226 -29.80 -24.26 -11.60
CA LYS A 226 -30.04 -24.63 -10.20
C LYS A 226 -28.79 -24.46 -9.33
N GLN A 227 -27.60 -24.59 -9.90
CA GLN A 227 -26.35 -24.45 -9.13
C GLN A 227 -25.98 -22.98 -8.84
N VAL A 228 -26.62 -22.02 -9.51
CA VAL A 228 -26.45 -20.58 -9.25
C VAL A 228 -27.71 -19.94 -8.63
N GLU A 229 -28.65 -20.76 -8.15
CA GLU A 229 -29.83 -20.26 -7.44
C GLU A 229 -29.42 -19.54 -6.15
N GLY A 230 -30.07 -18.39 -5.89
CA GLY A 230 -29.74 -17.50 -4.77
C GLY A 230 -28.57 -16.54 -5.03
N VAL A 231 -27.80 -16.74 -6.11
CA VAL A 231 -26.69 -15.85 -6.45
C VAL A 231 -27.22 -14.52 -7.00
N PRO A 232 -26.76 -13.36 -6.48
CA PRO A 232 -27.14 -12.04 -6.97
C PRO A 232 -26.93 -11.87 -8.48
N ALA A 233 -27.82 -11.11 -9.12
CA ALA A 233 -27.82 -10.93 -10.58
C ALA A 233 -26.52 -10.32 -11.11
N ASN A 234 -25.94 -9.35 -10.39
CA ASN A 234 -24.64 -8.76 -10.72
C ASN A 234 -23.50 -9.78 -10.69
N LEU A 235 -23.47 -10.69 -9.70
CA LEU A 235 -22.48 -11.74 -9.63
C LEU A 235 -22.66 -12.76 -10.76
N ARG A 236 -23.91 -13.18 -11.04
CA ARG A 236 -24.20 -14.08 -12.17
C ARG A 236 -23.78 -13.46 -13.50
N LEU A 237 -24.02 -12.18 -13.72
CA LEU A 237 -23.55 -11.47 -14.91
C LEU A 237 -22.02 -11.48 -15.03
N SER A 238 -21.32 -11.24 -13.93
CA SER A 238 -19.85 -11.29 -13.88
C SER A 238 -19.33 -12.69 -14.24
N MET A 239 -19.92 -13.75 -13.65
CA MET A 239 -19.55 -15.13 -13.92
C MET A 239 -19.85 -15.55 -15.37
N ALA A 240 -20.97 -15.10 -15.94
CA ALA A 240 -21.32 -15.36 -17.34
C ALA A 240 -20.38 -14.64 -18.32
N THR A 241 -20.00 -13.40 -17.98
CA THR A 241 -19.01 -12.63 -18.74
C THR A 241 -17.62 -13.26 -18.68
N ALA A 242 -17.24 -13.83 -17.53
CA ALA A 242 -15.97 -14.55 -17.39
C ALA A 242 -15.95 -15.84 -18.22
N ALA A 243 -17.09 -16.54 -18.33
CA ALA A 243 -17.23 -17.74 -19.17
C ALA A 243 -16.91 -17.44 -20.65
N LEU A 244 -17.42 -16.32 -21.20
CA LEU A 244 -17.08 -15.84 -22.56
C LEU A 244 -15.58 -15.74 -22.78
N LYS A 245 -14.87 -15.13 -21.82
CA LYS A 245 -13.46 -14.75 -21.97
C LYS A 245 -12.51 -15.94 -21.85
N LYS A 246 -12.80 -16.87 -20.94
CA LYS A 246 -11.86 -17.94 -20.57
C LYS A 246 -12.13 -19.27 -21.27
N ASN A 247 -13.32 -19.48 -21.82
CA ASN A 247 -13.72 -20.80 -22.34
C ASN A 247 -14.25 -20.71 -23.78
N SER A 248 -13.36 -20.92 -24.75
CA SER A 248 -13.68 -20.87 -26.17
C SER A 248 -14.73 -21.91 -26.60
N SER A 249 -14.89 -22.99 -25.84
CA SER A 249 -15.89 -24.05 -26.13
C SER A 249 -17.34 -23.60 -25.95
N VAL A 250 -17.58 -22.48 -25.26
CA VAL A 250 -18.92 -21.90 -25.08
C VAL A 250 -19.11 -20.60 -25.85
N ALA A 251 -18.13 -20.15 -26.64
CA ALA A 251 -18.21 -18.87 -27.34
C ALA A 251 -19.40 -18.77 -28.31
N ASP A 252 -19.88 -19.90 -28.84
CA ASP A 252 -21.01 -19.99 -29.76
C ASP A 252 -22.37 -20.25 -29.07
N ASP A 253 -22.42 -20.35 -27.74
CA ASP A 253 -23.68 -20.56 -27.01
C ASP A 253 -24.45 -19.23 -26.91
N ALA A 254 -25.66 -19.19 -27.46
CA ALA A 254 -26.50 -17.99 -27.53
C ALA A 254 -26.91 -17.42 -26.16
N ARG A 255 -26.63 -18.15 -25.07
CA ARG A 255 -26.89 -17.73 -23.70
C ARG A 255 -25.71 -16.97 -23.08
N VAL A 256 -24.50 -17.09 -23.62
CA VAL A 256 -23.30 -16.67 -22.88
C VAL A 256 -23.25 -15.14 -22.72
N GLY A 257 -22.89 -14.69 -21.51
CA GLY A 257 -22.96 -13.29 -21.11
C GLY A 257 -24.34 -12.87 -20.56
N ASP A 258 -25.34 -13.76 -20.59
CA ASP A 258 -26.65 -13.56 -19.96
C ASP A 258 -26.61 -14.04 -18.49
N ALA A 259 -26.96 -13.14 -17.57
CA ALA A 259 -26.95 -13.43 -16.14
C ALA A 259 -27.92 -14.57 -15.75
N ASP A 260 -29.03 -14.72 -16.47
CA ASP A 260 -30.11 -15.66 -16.15
C ASP A 260 -29.99 -16.99 -16.91
N LYS A 261 -29.26 -17.02 -18.02
CA LYS A 261 -29.18 -18.21 -18.90
C LYS A 261 -27.84 -18.94 -18.88
N GLY A 262 -26.77 -18.29 -18.41
CA GLY A 262 -25.44 -18.89 -18.30
C GLY A 262 -24.80 -19.16 -19.68
N PRO A 263 -23.76 -20.00 -19.78
CA PRO A 263 -23.07 -20.67 -18.69
C PRO A 263 -22.32 -19.67 -17.79
N TRP A 264 -22.06 -20.06 -16.55
CA TRP A 264 -21.38 -19.25 -15.54
C TRP A 264 -20.04 -19.86 -15.15
N LEU A 265 -18.99 -19.05 -15.10
CA LEU A 265 -17.67 -19.51 -14.69
C LEU A 265 -17.38 -19.12 -13.24
N LEU A 266 -17.26 -20.11 -12.36
CA LEU A 266 -16.73 -19.88 -11.02
C LEU A 266 -15.21 -19.93 -11.04
N THR A 267 -14.60 -19.01 -10.30
CA THR A 267 -13.16 -18.93 -10.07
C THR A 267 -12.90 -18.77 -8.57
N LEU A 268 -11.63 -18.86 -8.17
CA LEU A 268 -11.21 -18.67 -6.77
C LEU A 268 -10.89 -17.21 -6.43
N ASP A 269 -11.13 -16.28 -7.37
CA ASP A 269 -11.00 -14.85 -7.08
C ASP A 269 -11.96 -14.46 -5.95
N ALA A 270 -11.50 -13.65 -5.00
CA ALA A 270 -12.26 -13.32 -3.80
C ALA A 270 -13.61 -12.65 -4.11
N THR A 271 -13.72 -11.92 -5.23
CA THR A 271 -14.95 -11.25 -5.67
C THR A 271 -16.00 -12.23 -6.22
N VAL A 272 -15.60 -13.45 -6.57
CA VAL A 272 -16.50 -14.54 -6.97
C VAL A 272 -16.68 -15.53 -5.83
N PHE A 273 -15.59 -16.01 -5.24
CA PHE A 273 -15.56 -16.99 -4.17
C PHE A 273 -16.41 -16.55 -2.97
N GLY A 274 -16.12 -15.38 -2.39
CA GLY A 274 -16.77 -14.91 -1.16
C GLY A 274 -18.29 -14.80 -1.31
N PRO A 275 -18.79 -14.02 -2.28
CA PRO A 275 -20.23 -13.87 -2.49
C PRO A 275 -20.91 -15.19 -2.85
N PHE A 276 -20.29 -16.05 -3.67
CA PHE A 276 -20.88 -17.36 -3.96
C PHE A 276 -21.01 -18.23 -2.70
N MET A 277 -20.01 -18.25 -1.82
CA MET A 277 -20.08 -18.97 -0.55
C MET A 277 -21.14 -18.44 0.41
N GLN A 278 -21.55 -17.17 0.28
CA GLN A 278 -22.59 -16.52 1.10
C GLN A 278 -23.99 -16.71 0.54
N THR A 279 -24.16 -16.74 -0.79
CA THR A 279 -25.48 -16.68 -1.43
C THR A 279 -25.87 -17.92 -2.22
N GLY A 280 -24.89 -18.69 -2.70
CA GLY A 280 -25.12 -19.87 -3.54
C GLY A 280 -25.80 -20.99 -2.76
N THR A 281 -26.96 -21.43 -3.22
CA THR A 281 -27.81 -22.39 -2.50
C THR A 281 -27.32 -23.85 -2.61
N CYS A 282 -26.68 -24.24 -3.72
CA CYS A 282 -26.17 -25.60 -3.94
C CYS A 282 -24.95 -25.91 -3.06
N ALA A 283 -25.12 -26.82 -2.11
CA ALA A 283 -24.08 -27.20 -1.14
C ALA A 283 -22.90 -27.92 -1.79
N GLU A 284 -23.16 -28.74 -2.81
CA GLU A 284 -22.16 -29.47 -3.58
C GLU A 284 -21.22 -28.51 -4.31
N THR A 285 -21.77 -27.45 -4.92
CA THR A 285 -20.95 -26.42 -5.56
C THR A 285 -20.13 -25.63 -4.54
N ARG A 286 -20.71 -25.29 -3.37
CA ARG A 286 -19.97 -24.64 -2.28
C ARG A 286 -18.84 -25.53 -1.76
N GLU A 287 -19.06 -26.84 -1.63
CA GLU A 287 -18.04 -27.80 -1.19
C GLU A 287 -16.86 -27.87 -2.16
N VAL A 288 -17.13 -28.02 -3.46
CA VAL A 288 -16.11 -28.05 -4.51
C VAL A 288 -15.28 -26.76 -4.47
N LEU A 289 -15.96 -25.61 -4.42
CA LEU A 289 -15.31 -24.31 -4.43
C LEU A 289 -14.48 -24.07 -3.15
N TYR A 290 -15.03 -24.42 -1.98
CA TYR A 290 -14.32 -24.32 -0.70
C TYR A 290 -13.05 -25.17 -0.67
N LYS A 291 -13.15 -26.45 -1.05
CA LYS A 291 -11.99 -27.36 -1.10
C LYS A 291 -10.92 -26.85 -2.06
N ALA A 292 -11.32 -26.39 -3.24
CA ALA A 292 -10.39 -25.80 -4.20
C ALA A 292 -9.69 -24.56 -3.63
N TYR A 293 -10.42 -23.70 -2.92
CA TYR A 293 -9.85 -22.50 -2.28
C TYR A 293 -8.85 -22.83 -1.16
N GLN A 294 -9.13 -23.86 -0.35
CA GLN A 294 -8.25 -24.30 0.75
C GLN A 294 -7.00 -25.04 0.25
N HIS A 295 -7.03 -25.65 -0.94
CA HIS A 295 -5.90 -26.38 -1.52
C HIS A 295 -5.02 -25.54 -2.46
N ARG A 296 -5.21 -24.22 -2.48
CA ARG A 296 -4.40 -23.36 -3.35
C ARG A 296 -2.92 -23.42 -2.95
N ALA A 297 -2.07 -23.64 -3.95
CA ALA A 297 -0.62 -23.75 -3.81
C ALA A 297 -0.19 -24.82 -2.78
N SER A 298 -0.95 -25.92 -2.71
CA SER A 298 -0.68 -27.06 -1.84
C SER A 298 -0.87 -28.39 -2.58
N GLU A 299 -0.50 -28.44 -3.86
CA GLU A 299 -0.59 -29.62 -4.71
C GLU A 299 0.50 -30.66 -4.32
N PHE A 300 0.30 -31.35 -3.18
CA PHE A 300 1.28 -32.29 -2.59
C PHE A 300 1.72 -33.45 -3.51
N ASP A 301 1.02 -33.69 -4.62
CA ASP A 301 1.28 -34.80 -5.53
C ASP A 301 1.41 -34.31 -6.98
N ALA A 302 2.61 -33.86 -7.34
CA ALA A 302 2.96 -33.43 -8.69
C ALA A 302 2.72 -34.51 -9.76
N ALA A 303 2.63 -35.80 -9.37
CA ALA A 303 2.36 -36.89 -10.29
C ALA A 303 0.87 -37.01 -10.68
N LYS A 304 -0.03 -36.31 -9.97
CA LYS A 304 -1.48 -36.25 -10.27
C LYS A 304 -1.93 -34.95 -10.95
N THR A 305 -1.06 -33.95 -10.98
CA THR A 305 -1.30 -32.68 -11.70
C THR A 305 -0.55 -32.71 -13.01
N GLU A 306 -1.24 -33.02 -14.11
CA GLU A 306 -0.72 -32.82 -15.46
C GLU A 306 -0.45 -31.33 -15.68
N GLY A 307 0.77 -30.90 -15.39
CA GLY A 307 1.24 -29.54 -15.65
C GLY A 307 1.11 -28.59 -14.46
N GLN A 308 2.27 -28.08 -14.06
CA GLN A 308 2.54 -27.01 -13.09
C GLN A 308 2.22 -27.36 -11.63
N ASN A 309 3.29 -27.60 -10.86
CA ASN A 309 3.25 -27.77 -9.41
C ASN A 309 3.43 -26.40 -8.75
N TYR A 310 2.39 -25.90 -8.07
CA TYR A 310 2.41 -24.64 -7.33
C TYR A 310 2.64 -24.85 -5.82
N ASP A 311 3.06 -26.05 -5.40
CA ASP A 311 3.20 -26.40 -3.98
C ASP A 311 4.20 -25.49 -3.25
N ASN A 312 3.65 -24.75 -2.28
CA ASN A 312 4.40 -23.84 -1.44
C ASN A 312 4.95 -24.49 -0.17
N ALA A 313 4.61 -25.73 0.17
CA ALA A 313 5.14 -26.41 1.36
C ALA A 313 6.69 -26.44 1.43
N PRO A 314 7.43 -26.85 0.38
CA PRO A 314 8.90 -26.82 0.40
C PRO A 314 9.46 -25.39 0.44
N ILE A 315 8.79 -24.43 -0.21
CA ILE A 315 9.18 -23.02 -0.22
C ILE A 315 9.06 -22.43 1.19
N ILE A 316 7.94 -22.65 1.88
CA ILE A 316 7.72 -22.21 3.27
C ILE A 316 8.81 -22.79 4.17
N LYS A 317 9.09 -24.10 4.07
CA LYS A 317 10.13 -24.74 4.87
C LYS A 317 11.48 -24.06 4.69
N ARG A 318 11.89 -23.82 3.45
CA ARG A 318 13.17 -23.17 3.15
C ARG A 318 13.22 -21.72 3.64
N ILE A 319 12.12 -20.98 3.53
CA ILE A 319 11.99 -19.62 4.09
C ILE A 319 12.20 -19.65 5.61
N LEU A 320 11.62 -20.61 6.33
CA LEU A 320 11.77 -20.72 7.78
C LEU A 320 13.22 -21.03 8.19
N GLU A 321 13.88 -21.96 7.50
CA GLU A 321 15.31 -22.28 7.71
C GLU A 321 16.19 -21.03 7.52
N LEU A 322 16.05 -20.34 6.39
CA LEU A 322 16.82 -19.14 6.07
C LEU A 322 16.55 -17.99 7.04
N ARG A 323 15.31 -17.84 7.50
CA ARG A 323 14.95 -16.84 8.53
C ARG A 323 15.62 -17.14 9.87
N GLN A 324 15.72 -18.41 10.25
CA GLN A 324 16.43 -18.82 11.45
C GLN A 324 17.94 -18.56 11.32
N GLU A 325 18.57 -18.95 10.21
CA GLU A 325 20.00 -18.66 9.96
C GLU A 325 20.27 -17.14 9.98
N LYS A 326 19.41 -16.36 9.32
CA LYS A 326 19.49 -14.90 9.29
C LYS A 326 19.47 -14.29 10.70
N ALA A 327 18.58 -14.76 11.56
CA ALA A 327 18.45 -14.26 12.93
C ALA A 327 19.71 -14.55 13.76
N GLN A 328 20.22 -15.78 13.68
CA GLN A 328 21.42 -16.21 14.38
C GLN A 328 22.66 -15.41 13.96
N MET A 329 22.80 -15.12 12.66
CA MET A 329 23.90 -14.28 12.16
C MET A 329 23.89 -12.86 12.72
N LEU A 330 22.73 -12.35 13.10
CA LEU A 330 22.56 -11.03 13.72
C LEU A 330 22.54 -11.08 15.25
N GLY A 331 22.79 -12.24 15.85
CA GLY A 331 22.83 -12.41 17.32
C GLY A 331 21.47 -12.58 18.00
N TYR A 332 20.41 -12.94 17.25
CA TYR A 332 19.10 -13.26 17.81
C TYR A 332 18.88 -14.77 17.90
N ASP A 333 18.19 -15.21 18.96
CA ASP A 333 17.86 -16.63 19.16
C ASP A 333 16.88 -17.16 18.11
N THR A 334 15.84 -16.36 17.81
CA THR A 334 14.83 -16.69 16.79
C THR A 334 14.58 -15.53 15.83
N TYR A 335 14.04 -15.85 14.65
CA TYR A 335 13.55 -14.82 13.73
C TYR A 335 12.43 -13.96 14.34
N THR A 336 11.66 -14.52 15.27
CA THR A 336 10.61 -13.79 15.98
C THR A 336 11.21 -12.68 16.84
N ASP A 337 12.29 -12.95 17.57
CA ASP A 337 12.99 -11.93 18.37
C ASP A 337 13.54 -10.82 17.48
N MET A 338 14.17 -11.20 16.37
CA MET A 338 14.65 -10.24 15.35
C MET A 338 13.49 -9.41 14.77
N SER A 339 12.33 -10.02 14.50
CA SER A 339 11.15 -9.35 13.96
C SER A 339 10.51 -8.38 14.97
N LEU A 340 10.53 -8.75 16.25
CA LEU A 340 9.95 -7.98 17.36
C LEU A 340 10.84 -6.83 17.83
N ALA A 341 12.16 -6.88 17.61
CA ALA A 341 13.07 -5.77 17.86
C ALA A 341 12.72 -4.48 17.09
N LYS A 342 11.84 -4.57 16.08
CA LYS A 342 11.28 -3.43 15.33
C LYS A 342 9.81 -3.12 15.64
N LYS A 343 9.17 -3.84 16.57
CA LYS A 343 7.72 -3.75 16.85
C LYS A 343 7.47 -3.32 18.29
N MET A 344 6.29 -2.74 18.53
CA MET A 344 5.87 -2.31 19.88
C MET A 344 5.79 -3.45 20.89
N ALA A 345 5.50 -4.67 20.41
CA ALA A 345 5.40 -5.83 21.29
C ALA A 345 6.74 -6.21 21.94
N GLN A 346 7.89 -5.85 21.34
CA GLN A 346 9.26 -6.08 21.85
C GLN A 346 9.70 -7.54 22.04
N ASN A 347 8.84 -8.43 22.55
CA ASN A 347 9.14 -9.82 22.84
C ASN A 347 7.89 -10.70 22.71
N VAL A 348 8.11 -12.02 22.67
CA VAL A 348 7.04 -13.02 22.47
C VAL A 348 6.05 -13.04 23.63
N THR A 349 6.52 -12.81 24.86
CA THR A 349 5.66 -12.77 26.05
C THR A 349 4.56 -11.73 25.90
N ASN A 350 4.91 -10.49 25.55
CA ASN A 350 3.95 -9.41 25.35
C ASN A 350 2.96 -9.71 24.20
N VAL A 351 3.37 -10.44 23.17
CA VAL A 351 2.45 -10.89 22.10
C VAL A 351 1.42 -11.86 22.66
N ASN A 352 1.87 -12.85 23.43
CA ASN A 352 0.97 -13.85 24.02
C ASN A 352 0.08 -13.24 25.11
N ASP A 353 0.59 -12.29 25.91
CA ASP A 353 -0.19 -11.56 26.92
C ASP A 353 -1.35 -10.77 26.31
N LEU A 354 -1.27 -10.42 25.02
CA LEU A 354 -2.39 -9.84 24.27
C LEU A 354 -3.30 -10.92 23.66
N LEU A 355 -2.72 -11.93 22.99
CA LEU A 355 -3.49 -12.91 22.22
C LEU A 355 -4.25 -13.92 23.09
N GLU A 356 -3.67 -14.38 24.19
CA GLU A 356 -4.28 -15.40 25.05
C GLU A 356 -5.56 -14.91 25.74
N PRO A 357 -5.61 -13.69 26.33
CA PRO A 357 -6.86 -13.16 26.87
C PRO A 357 -7.94 -12.95 25.79
N LEU A 358 -7.55 -12.49 24.60
CA LEU A 358 -8.47 -12.34 23.48
C LEU A 358 -9.05 -13.69 23.04
N PHE A 359 -8.22 -14.72 22.95
CA PHE A 359 -8.67 -16.08 22.63
C PHE A 359 -9.61 -16.62 23.72
N ALA A 360 -9.23 -16.49 25.00
CA ALA A 360 -10.04 -16.94 26.13
C ALA A 360 -11.40 -16.24 26.18
N ALA A 361 -11.47 -14.95 25.86
CA ALA A 361 -12.71 -14.19 25.81
C ALA A 361 -13.57 -14.50 24.56
N SER A 362 -12.94 -14.69 23.40
CA SER A 362 -13.65 -14.87 22.12
C SER A 362 -14.14 -16.30 21.90
N ARG A 363 -13.42 -17.31 22.41
CA ARG A 363 -13.74 -18.73 22.17
C ARG A 363 -15.13 -19.14 22.67
N PRO A 364 -15.59 -18.78 23.89
CA PRO A 364 -16.93 -19.13 24.35
C PRO A 364 -18.04 -18.54 23.46
N ALA A 365 -17.87 -17.29 23.01
CA ALA A 365 -18.81 -16.65 22.08
C ALA A 365 -18.85 -17.38 20.73
N ALA A 366 -17.68 -17.65 20.12
CA ALA A 366 -17.60 -18.36 18.85
C ALA A 366 -18.22 -19.77 18.92
N VAL A 367 -18.02 -20.51 20.02
CA VAL A 367 -18.64 -21.83 20.25
C VAL A 367 -20.17 -21.70 20.35
N LYS A 368 -20.66 -20.68 21.06
CA LYS A 368 -22.09 -20.41 21.20
C LYS A 368 -22.72 -20.02 19.86
N GLU A 369 -22.09 -19.11 19.12
CA GLU A 369 -22.54 -18.65 17.80
C GLU A 369 -22.59 -19.80 16.80
N LEU A 370 -21.57 -20.68 16.79
CA LEU A 370 -21.60 -21.87 15.95
C LEU A 370 -22.73 -22.83 16.32
N ALA A 371 -23.03 -23.00 17.62
CA ALA A 371 -24.16 -23.82 18.07
C ALA A 371 -25.51 -23.20 17.63
N GLN A 372 -25.67 -21.89 17.79
CA GLN A 372 -26.86 -21.15 17.33
C GLN A 372 -27.02 -21.22 15.82
N LEU A 373 -25.92 -21.14 15.07
CA LEU A 373 -25.92 -21.26 13.62
C LEU A 373 -26.33 -22.67 13.17
N LYS A 374 -25.83 -23.72 13.84
CA LYS A 374 -26.25 -25.11 13.60
C LYS A 374 -27.73 -25.31 13.84
N GLU A 375 -28.25 -24.81 14.96
CA GLU A 375 -29.68 -24.89 15.29
C GLU A 375 -30.52 -24.14 14.25
N PHE A 376 -30.13 -22.91 13.90
CA PHE A 376 -30.81 -22.11 12.88
C PHE A 376 -30.82 -22.82 11.52
N ALA A 377 -29.69 -23.38 11.09
CA ALA A 377 -29.59 -24.13 9.84
C ALA A 377 -30.54 -25.34 9.83
N GLN A 378 -30.57 -26.13 10.91
CA GLN A 378 -31.46 -27.30 11.04
C GLN A 378 -32.94 -26.91 11.02
N GLN A 379 -33.33 -25.85 11.73
CA GLN A 379 -34.70 -25.32 11.73
C GLN A 379 -35.14 -24.84 10.34
N ASN A 380 -34.19 -24.47 9.47
CA ASN A 380 -34.45 -23.96 8.12
C ASN A 380 -34.10 -24.98 7.01
N GLY A 381 -34.04 -26.27 7.36
CA GLY A 381 -33.96 -27.36 6.38
C GLY A 381 -32.56 -27.87 6.04
N HIS A 382 -31.52 -27.48 6.78
CA HIS A 382 -30.20 -28.12 6.67
C HIS A 382 -30.24 -29.54 7.24
N ASN A 383 -29.75 -30.52 6.47
CA ASN A 383 -29.68 -31.91 6.90
C ASN A 383 -28.25 -32.26 7.34
N GLY A 384 -28.13 -32.86 8.53
CA GLY A 384 -26.84 -33.33 9.06
C GLY A 384 -26.02 -32.23 9.74
N ASP A 385 -24.71 -32.48 9.85
CA ASP A 385 -23.77 -31.58 10.48
C ASP A 385 -23.37 -30.44 9.54
N LEU A 386 -23.34 -29.22 10.08
CA LEU A 386 -22.86 -28.04 9.37
C LEU A 386 -21.37 -28.19 9.01
N GLN A 387 -21.06 -28.22 7.72
CA GLN A 387 -19.69 -28.31 7.22
C GLN A 387 -19.06 -26.92 7.04
N LEU A 388 -17.74 -26.85 6.85
CA LEU A 388 -17.03 -25.58 6.71
C LEU A 388 -17.51 -24.75 5.50
N TRP A 389 -17.96 -25.40 4.43
CA TRP A 389 -18.53 -24.73 3.24
C TRP A 389 -19.99 -24.28 3.41
N ASP A 390 -20.62 -24.61 4.54
CA ASP A 390 -21.99 -24.20 4.85
C ASP A 390 -22.04 -22.97 5.76
N VAL A 391 -20.98 -22.70 6.51
CA VAL A 391 -20.94 -21.66 7.56
C VAL A 391 -21.31 -20.28 7.00
N SER A 392 -20.63 -19.82 5.95
CA SER A 392 -20.88 -18.48 5.38
C SER A 392 -22.30 -18.31 4.84
N TYR A 393 -22.83 -19.35 4.18
CA TYR A 393 -24.18 -19.34 3.62
C TYR A 393 -25.24 -19.22 4.72
N TRP A 394 -25.17 -20.08 5.73
CA TRP A 394 -26.14 -20.05 6.82
C TRP A 394 -25.99 -18.81 7.72
N ALA A 395 -24.78 -18.29 7.87
CA ALA A 395 -24.55 -17.06 8.64
C ALA A 395 -25.27 -15.88 7.99
N GLU A 396 -25.23 -15.78 6.65
CA GLU A 396 -25.96 -14.73 5.93
C GLU A 396 -27.48 -14.90 6.03
N LYS A 397 -27.99 -16.14 5.95
CA LYS A 397 -29.41 -16.42 6.19
C LYS A 397 -29.86 -16.09 7.61
N GLN A 398 -29.03 -16.39 8.61
CA GLN A 398 -29.30 -16.06 10.01
C GLN A 398 -29.29 -14.56 10.25
N LYS A 399 -28.31 -13.84 9.70
CA LYS A 399 -28.23 -12.38 9.74
C LYS A 399 -29.51 -11.76 9.17
N LEU A 400 -29.95 -12.23 8.00
CA LEU A 400 -31.20 -11.76 7.40
C LEU A 400 -32.42 -12.04 8.28
N ALA A 401 -32.52 -13.23 8.88
CA ALA A 401 -33.64 -13.59 9.76
C ALA A 401 -33.68 -12.77 11.06
N LEU A 402 -32.52 -12.42 11.62
CA LEU A 402 -32.41 -11.66 12.86
C LEU A 402 -32.65 -10.16 12.67
N PHE A 403 -32.16 -9.59 11.57
CA PHE A 403 -32.11 -8.13 11.39
C PHE A 403 -33.02 -7.60 10.27
N GLY A 404 -33.51 -8.47 9.39
CA GLY A 404 -34.40 -8.08 8.28
C GLY A 404 -33.77 -7.17 7.23
N LEU A 405 -32.43 -7.12 7.17
CA LEU A 405 -31.66 -6.24 6.29
C LEU A 405 -30.56 -7.02 5.58
N THR A 406 -30.44 -6.80 4.27
CA THR A 406 -29.30 -7.21 3.46
C THR A 406 -28.37 -6.03 3.18
N ASP A 407 -27.13 -6.31 2.80
CA ASP A 407 -26.19 -5.25 2.40
C ASP A 407 -26.68 -4.47 1.16
N GLU A 408 -27.48 -5.09 0.30
CA GLU A 408 -28.07 -4.44 -0.88
C GLU A 408 -29.23 -3.50 -0.52
N ASP A 409 -29.98 -3.76 0.55
CA ASP A 409 -31.03 -2.84 1.04
C ASP A 409 -30.46 -1.50 1.51
N LEU A 410 -29.21 -1.51 1.99
CA LEU A 410 -28.51 -0.34 2.50
C LEU A 410 -27.77 0.46 1.43
N ARG A 411 -27.41 -0.18 0.31
CA ARG A 411 -26.59 0.41 -0.76
C ARG A 411 -27.10 1.77 -1.28
N PRO A 412 -28.42 2.00 -1.46
CA PRO A 412 -28.95 3.30 -1.90
C PRO A 412 -28.67 4.47 -0.96
N TYR A 413 -28.42 4.22 0.33
CA TYR A 413 -28.18 5.25 1.35
C TYR A 413 -26.72 5.71 1.39
N PHE A 414 -25.80 4.97 0.76
CA PHE A 414 -24.36 5.23 0.79
C PHE A 414 -23.83 5.66 -0.58
N ALA A 415 -24.34 6.78 -1.10
CA ALA A 415 -23.77 7.43 -2.26
C ALA A 415 -22.42 8.08 -1.91
N LEU A 416 -21.36 7.83 -2.68
CA LEU A 416 -20.00 8.32 -2.41
C LEU A 416 -19.94 9.84 -2.08
N PRO A 417 -20.62 10.76 -2.80
CA PRO A 417 -20.61 12.17 -2.43
C PRO A 417 -21.10 12.42 -1.00
N ASN A 418 -22.22 11.80 -0.61
CA ASN A 418 -22.78 11.96 0.73
C ASN A 418 -21.89 11.35 1.82
N VAL A 419 -21.23 10.23 1.51
CA VAL A 419 -20.26 9.59 2.42
C VAL A 419 -19.06 10.50 2.63
N LEU A 420 -18.55 11.14 1.57
CA LEU A 420 -17.44 12.11 1.68
C LEU A 420 -17.84 13.34 2.49
N ASP A 421 -19.03 13.90 2.26
CA ASP A 421 -19.52 15.05 3.03
C ASP A 421 -19.58 14.72 4.52
N GLY A 422 -20.19 13.59 4.90
CA GLY A 422 -20.25 13.15 6.30
C GLY A 422 -18.87 12.85 6.91
N MET A 423 -17.95 12.27 6.13
CA MET A 423 -16.58 12.00 6.56
C MET A 423 -15.80 13.30 6.80
N PHE A 424 -15.97 14.30 5.93
CA PHE A 424 -15.30 15.59 6.05
C PHE A 424 -15.89 16.44 7.18
N ASP A 425 -17.20 16.40 7.38
CA ASP A 425 -17.86 17.06 8.52
C ASP A 425 -17.36 16.48 9.85
N LEU A 426 -17.25 15.15 9.94
CA LEU A 426 -16.68 14.49 11.12
C LEU A 426 -15.22 14.89 11.35
N ALA A 427 -14.41 14.95 10.29
CA ALA A 427 -13.02 15.39 10.38
C ALA A 427 -12.90 16.84 10.86
N ASN A 428 -13.81 17.71 10.42
CA ASN A 428 -13.90 19.08 10.91
C ASN A 428 -14.29 19.15 12.39
N GLU A 429 -15.27 18.36 12.82
CA GLU A 429 -15.71 18.33 14.23
C GLU A 429 -14.59 17.85 15.16
N ILE A 430 -13.89 16.77 14.80
CA ILE A 430 -12.87 16.15 15.66
C ILE A 430 -11.53 16.90 15.59
N PHE A 431 -11.07 17.27 14.40
CA PHE A 431 -9.72 17.77 14.18
C PHE A 431 -9.64 19.27 13.87
N SER A 432 -10.80 19.93 13.72
CA SER A 432 -10.88 21.34 13.31
C SER A 432 -10.16 21.59 11.98
N ILE A 433 -10.45 20.77 10.97
CA ILE A 433 -9.94 20.93 9.60
C ILE A 433 -11.09 21.07 8.61
N SER A 434 -10.90 21.89 7.58
CA SER A 434 -11.86 22.01 6.47
C SER A 434 -11.28 21.33 5.24
N ILE A 435 -12.07 20.47 4.61
CA ILE A 435 -11.66 19.72 3.43
C ILE A 435 -12.55 20.14 2.26
N SER A 436 -11.93 20.49 1.14
CA SER A 436 -12.64 20.86 -0.08
C SER A 436 -11.88 20.35 -1.30
N GLU A 437 -12.60 20.04 -2.37
CA GLU A 437 -11.97 19.72 -3.65
C GLU A 437 -11.15 20.91 -4.15
N ALA A 438 -9.95 20.62 -4.65
CA ALA A 438 -8.99 21.59 -5.15
C ALA A 438 -8.86 21.48 -6.66
N GLU A 439 -8.46 22.56 -7.31
CA GLU A 439 -8.13 22.52 -8.73
C GLU A 439 -6.92 21.61 -8.97
N MET A 440 -7.10 20.62 -9.85
CA MET A 440 -6.05 19.71 -10.27
C MET A 440 -5.73 19.95 -11.75
N PRO A 441 -4.48 20.28 -12.10
CA PRO A 441 -4.08 20.35 -13.51
C PRO A 441 -4.30 19.00 -14.20
N GLU A 442 -4.81 19.04 -15.44
CA GLU A 442 -5.13 17.82 -16.20
C GLU A 442 -3.92 16.90 -16.37
N ASP A 443 -2.71 17.46 -16.47
CA ASP A 443 -1.48 16.69 -16.65
C ASP A 443 -0.99 15.99 -15.36
N VAL A 444 -1.59 16.28 -14.21
CA VAL A 444 -1.30 15.65 -12.91
C VAL A 444 -2.20 14.43 -12.66
N ALA A 445 -3.36 14.31 -13.30
CA ALA A 445 -4.23 13.15 -13.10
C ALA A 445 -3.70 11.91 -13.83
N TRP A 446 -3.74 10.72 -13.20
CA TRP A 446 -3.48 9.44 -13.90
C TRP A 446 -4.74 8.76 -14.43
N ASP A 447 -5.92 9.15 -13.93
CA ASP A 447 -7.24 8.69 -14.37
C ASP A 447 -8.26 9.83 -14.21
N LYS A 448 -9.29 9.85 -15.06
CA LYS A 448 -10.32 10.91 -15.09
C LYS A 448 -11.16 11.01 -13.82
N HIS A 449 -11.20 9.96 -12.99
CA HIS A 449 -11.96 9.94 -11.75
C HIS A 449 -11.13 10.31 -10.52
N VAL A 450 -9.83 10.59 -10.70
CA VAL A 450 -8.97 11.05 -9.61
C VAL A 450 -9.41 12.45 -9.19
N ARG A 451 -9.59 12.64 -7.90
CA ARG A 451 -9.94 13.94 -7.30
C ARG A 451 -8.81 14.41 -6.42
N LEU A 452 -8.54 15.71 -6.38
CA LEU A 452 -7.59 16.32 -5.48
C LEU A 452 -8.35 17.12 -4.42
N PHE A 453 -7.99 16.94 -3.16
CA PHE A 453 -8.57 17.66 -2.04
C PHE A 453 -7.50 18.47 -1.32
N GLU A 454 -7.90 19.64 -0.86
CA GLU A 454 -7.11 20.51 0.00
C GLU A 454 -7.64 20.45 1.43
N VAL A 455 -6.73 20.36 2.39
CA VAL A 455 -7.02 20.36 3.83
C VAL A 455 -6.54 21.67 4.43
N LYS A 456 -7.45 22.42 5.03
CA LYS A 456 -7.20 23.71 5.68
C LYS A 456 -7.34 23.64 7.18
N GLU A 457 -6.47 24.34 7.87
CA GLU A 457 -6.57 24.59 9.31
C GLU A 457 -7.85 25.40 9.62
N ASN A 458 -8.67 24.92 10.54
CA ASN A 458 -9.94 25.56 10.92
C ASN A 458 -10.04 25.87 12.43
N ARG A 459 -9.03 25.51 13.23
CA ARG A 459 -9.00 25.80 14.68
C ARG A 459 -9.02 27.30 14.96
N GLU A 460 -9.66 27.70 16.05
CA GLU A 460 -9.60 29.07 16.51
C GLU A 460 -8.21 29.41 17.08
N GLY A 461 -7.70 30.61 16.80
CA GLY A 461 -6.39 31.07 17.26
C GLY A 461 -5.19 30.48 16.49
N SER A 462 -5.42 29.68 15.46
CA SER A 462 -4.39 29.20 14.52
C SER A 462 -4.31 30.10 13.27
N ALA A 463 -3.46 29.74 12.31
CA ALA A 463 -3.45 30.35 10.98
C ALA A 463 -4.66 29.86 10.16
N LYS A 464 -5.87 30.19 10.61
CA LYS A 464 -7.13 29.70 10.02
C LYS A 464 -7.18 29.95 8.52
N GLY A 465 -7.56 28.92 7.77
CA GLY A 465 -7.65 28.93 6.31
C GLY A 465 -6.35 28.61 5.58
N THR A 466 -5.21 28.45 6.27
CA THR A 466 -3.98 27.98 5.61
C THR A 466 -4.09 26.51 5.24
N THR A 467 -3.61 26.20 4.04
CA THR A 467 -3.44 24.82 3.57
C THR A 467 -2.36 24.13 4.39
N ILE A 468 -2.74 23.03 5.05
CA ILE A 468 -1.84 22.23 5.87
C ILE A 468 -1.52 20.88 5.24
N ALA A 469 -2.35 20.40 4.32
CA ALA A 469 -2.11 19.18 3.56
C ALA A 469 -2.95 19.13 2.28
N LYS A 470 -2.65 18.16 1.41
CA LYS A 470 -3.49 17.78 0.27
C LYS A 470 -3.58 16.27 0.17
N PHE A 471 -4.58 15.74 -0.53
CA PHE A 471 -4.61 14.33 -0.88
C PHE A 471 -5.31 14.07 -2.20
N PHE A 472 -4.80 13.11 -2.95
CA PHE A 472 -5.48 12.54 -4.10
C PHE A 472 -6.40 11.41 -3.64
N MET A 473 -7.57 11.31 -4.25
CA MET A 473 -8.48 10.20 -4.06
C MET A 473 -8.72 9.47 -5.38
N ASP A 474 -8.45 8.17 -5.37
CA ASP A 474 -8.72 7.25 -6.49
C ASP A 474 -9.62 6.11 -5.98
N ALA A 475 -10.93 6.34 -6.00
CA ALA A 475 -11.91 5.50 -5.30
C ALA A 475 -12.25 4.19 -6.02
N PHE A 476 -12.21 4.19 -7.36
CA PHE A 476 -12.92 3.19 -8.15
C PHE A 476 -12.06 2.00 -8.56
N SER A 477 -12.69 0.82 -8.63
CA SER A 477 -12.08 -0.38 -9.19
C SER A 477 -11.79 -0.25 -10.68
N ARG A 478 -10.59 -0.65 -11.11
CA ARG A 478 -10.17 -0.74 -12.53
C ARG A 478 -9.40 -2.05 -12.76
N PRO A 479 -10.10 -3.20 -12.86
CA PRO A 479 -9.46 -4.52 -12.95
C PRO A 479 -8.47 -4.61 -14.12
N GLY A 480 -7.33 -5.25 -13.89
CA GLY A 480 -6.26 -5.45 -14.88
C GLY A 480 -5.32 -4.25 -15.06
N VAL A 481 -5.69 -3.07 -14.57
CA VAL A 481 -4.88 -1.83 -14.65
C VAL A 481 -4.51 -1.31 -13.26
N LYS A 482 -5.41 -1.42 -12.29
CA LYS A 482 -5.22 -1.02 -10.89
C LYS A 482 -5.14 -2.27 -10.00
N ARG A 483 -4.21 -2.28 -9.04
CA ARG A 483 -4.11 -3.38 -8.07
C ARG A 483 -5.35 -3.39 -7.16
N GLY A 484 -5.78 -4.58 -6.75
CA GLY A 484 -6.92 -4.76 -5.84
C GLY A 484 -6.66 -4.29 -4.41
N GLY A 485 -7.71 -4.28 -3.59
CA GLY A 485 -7.65 -3.86 -2.18
C GLY A 485 -7.90 -2.36 -1.98
N ALA A 486 -7.44 -1.83 -0.85
CA ALA A 486 -7.42 -0.40 -0.57
C ALA A 486 -6.10 -0.08 0.15
N TRP A 487 -5.60 1.13 -0.03
CA TRP A 487 -4.39 1.59 0.63
C TRP A 487 -4.28 3.11 0.65
N MET A 488 -3.53 3.59 1.63
CA MET A 488 -2.93 4.91 1.63
C MET A 488 -1.45 4.81 1.25
N ASP A 489 -0.95 5.80 0.51
CA ASP A 489 0.48 5.94 0.22
C ASP A 489 0.94 7.40 0.33
N THR A 490 2.23 7.61 0.51
CA THR A 490 2.82 8.95 0.59
C THR A 490 3.12 9.49 -0.80
N CYS A 491 2.57 10.66 -1.15
CA CYS A 491 2.97 11.41 -2.34
C CYS A 491 4.13 12.35 -2.01
N VAL A 492 3.98 13.17 -0.97
CA VAL A 492 5.01 14.07 -0.44
C VAL A 492 4.99 13.96 1.07
N GLY A 493 6.14 13.64 1.67
CA GLY A 493 6.34 13.62 3.12
C GLY A 493 6.65 15.00 3.66
N LYS A 494 6.18 15.32 4.87
CA LYS A 494 6.58 16.55 5.54
C LYS A 494 8.05 16.47 5.95
N SER A 495 8.83 17.47 5.58
CA SER A 495 10.27 17.51 5.82
C SER A 495 10.79 18.93 5.89
N LYS A 496 11.43 19.28 7.00
CA LYS A 496 12.17 20.53 7.13
C LYS A 496 13.43 20.55 6.28
N ALA A 497 14.13 19.42 6.17
CA ALA A 497 15.39 19.30 5.44
C ALA A 497 15.18 19.46 3.92
N GLN A 498 14.09 18.91 3.39
CA GLN A 498 13.72 19.02 1.98
C GLN A 498 12.83 20.25 1.67
N HIS A 499 12.46 21.05 2.68
CA HIS A 499 11.52 22.18 2.55
C HIS A 499 10.12 21.78 2.04
N HIS A 500 9.64 20.62 2.49
CA HIS A 500 8.29 20.12 2.23
C HIS A 500 7.39 20.36 3.44
N ASP A 501 6.73 21.53 3.51
CA ASP A 501 5.88 21.89 4.65
C ASP A 501 4.46 21.31 4.57
N VAL A 502 3.97 21.06 3.34
CA VAL A 502 2.60 20.57 3.06
C VAL A 502 2.67 19.10 2.63
N PRO A 503 2.41 18.13 3.52
CA PRO A 503 2.34 16.72 3.16
C PRO A 503 1.19 16.43 2.19
N VAL A 504 1.41 15.45 1.32
CA VAL A 504 0.44 15.01 0.32
C VAL A 504 0.28 13.49 0.38
N ALA A 505 -0.98 13.02 0.45
CA ALA A 505 -1.32 11.59 0.49
C ALA A 505 -1.96 11.10 -0.83
N PHE A 506 -1.80 9.81 -1.12
CA PHE A 506 -2.66 9.06 -2.02
C PHE A 506 -3.64 8.25 -1.19
N LEU A 507 -4.94 8.43 -1.40
CA LEU A 507 -6.00 7.57 -0.87
C LEU A 507 -6.58 6.77 -2.02
N VAL A 508 -6.38 5.45 -2.00
CA VAL A 508 -6.80 4.57 -3.09
C VAL A 508 -7.71 3.47 -2.57
N CYS A 509 -8.90 3.36 -3.14
CA CYS A 509 -9.87 2.29 -2.88
C CYS A 509 -10.19 1.53 -4.18
N ASN A 510 -10.87 0.40 -4.09
CA ASN A 510 -11.41 -0.32 -5.25
C ASN A 510 -12.92 -0.55 -5.10
N GLN A 511 -13.66 0.51 -4.77
CA GLN A 511 -15.10 0.43 -4.59
C GLN A 511 -15.85 0.29 -5.93
N THR A 512 -17.11 -0.10 -5.83
CA THR A 512 -18.05 -0.27 -6.94
C THR A 512 -18.13 1.00 -7.79
N THR A 513 -17.96 0.87 -9.11
CA THR A 513 -18.12 2.00 -10.04
C THR A 513 -19.58 2.44 -10.14
N PRO A 514 -19.87 3.69 -10.52
CA PRO A 514 -21.24 4.09 -10.88
C PRO A 514 -21.87 3.12 -11.88
N ALA A 515 -23.15 2.79 -11.67
CA ALA A 515 -23.88 1.88 -12.56
C ALA A 515 -24.11 2.48 -13.96
N GLN A 516 -24.21 3.81 -14.04
CA GLN A 516 -24.40 4.58 -15.27
C GLN A 516 -23.58 5.88 -15.19
N GLU A 517 -23.21 6.42 -16.34
CA GLU A 517 -22.54 7.72 -16.42
C GLU A 517 -23.45 8.82 -15.85
N GLY A 518 -22.90 9.68 -15.00
CA GLY A 518 -23.64 10.74 -14.30
C GLY A 518 -24.38 10.32 -13.03
N GLN A 519 -24.41 9.03 -12.68
CA GLN A 519 -24.93 8.56 -11.39
C GLN A 519 -23.81 8.49 -10.33
N PRO A 520 -24.13 8.61 -9.02
CA PRO A 520 -23.14 8.39 -7.99
C PRO A 520 -22.77 6.90 -7.88
N SER A 521 -21.57 6.63 -7.37
CA SER A 521 -21.21 5.29 -6.89
C SER A 521 -21.99 5.00 -5.61
N LEU A 522 -22.75 3.91 -5.61
CA LEU A 522 -23.49 3.43 -4.43
C LEU A 522 -22.69 2.32 -3.76
N MET A 523 -22.40 2.52 -2.47
CA MET A 523 -21.45 1.74 -1.70
C MET A 523 -22.17 0.76 -0.77
N THR A 524 -21.56 -0.38 -0.52
CA THR A 524 -21.84 -1.22 0.64
C THR A 524 -21.28 -0.58 1.91
N PHE A 525 -21.79 -0.97 3.08
CA PHE A 525 -21.25 -0.47 4.35
C PHE A 525 -19.76 -0.78 4.51
N ARG A 526 -19.31 -1.96 4.06
CA ARG A 526 -17.89 -2.35 4.09
C ARG A 526 -17.00 -1.46 3.23
N GLU A 527 -17.49 -0.99 2.07
CA GLU A 527 -16.77 -0.02 1.24
C GLU A 527 -16.67 1.34 1.97
N VAL A 528 -17.69 1.74 2.72
CA VAL A 528 -17.66 2.94 3.56
C VAL A 528 -16.60 2.79 4.67
N GLU A 529 -16.60 1.68 5.40
CA GLU A 529 -15.59 1.40 6.42
C GLU A 529 -14.17 1.41 5.85
N THR A 530 -13.99 0.84 4.65
CA THR A 530 -12.70 0.82 3.94
C THR A 530 -12.24 2.24 3.60
N LEU A 531 -13.13 3.10 3.10
CA LEU A 531 -12.81 4.50 2.83
C LEU A 531 -12.39 5.25 4.10
N PHE A 532 -13.12 5.06 5.21
CA PHE A 532 -12.77 5.64 6.51
C PHE A 532 -11.44 5.11 7.04
N HIS A 533 -11.13 3.83 6.83
CA HIS A 533 -9.85 3.22 7.21
C HIS A 533 -8.68 3.90 6.52
N GLU A 534 -8.72 4.02 5.18
CA GLU A 534 -7.65 4.66 4.41
C GLU A 534 -7.59 6.18 4.66
N PHE A 535 -8.73 6.81 4.92
CA PHE A 535 -8.77 8.21 5.34
C PHE A 535 -8.11 8.41 6.71
N GLY A 536 -8.25 7.45 7.65
CA GLY A 536 -7.53 7.46 8.92
C GLY A 536 -6.01 7.46 8.75
N HIS A 537 -5.49 6.60 7.87
CA HIS A 537 -4.06 6.63 7.48
C HIS A 537 -3.66 7.96 6.83
N SER A 538 -4.53 8.49 5.97
CA SER A 538 -4.30 9.78 5.30
C SER A 538 -4.24 10.93 6.32
N LEU A 539 -5.15 10.97 7.30
CA LEU A 539 -5.15 11.96 8.37
C LEU A 539 -3.86 11.92 9.20
N GLN A 540 -3.37 10.72 9.53
CA GLN A 540 -2.12 10.57 10.26
C GLN A 540 -0.93 11.16 9.50
N HIS A 541 -0.87 10.96 8.19
CA HIS A 541 0.13 11.56 7.32
C HIS A 541 -0.02 13.07 7.20
N MET A 542 -1.24 13.53 6.92
CA MET A 542 -1.56 14.92 6.62
C MET A 542 -1.45 15.84 7.84
N LEU A 543 -1.85 15.38 9.02
CA LEU A 543 -1.90 16.19 10.25
C LEU A 543 -0.63 16.09 11.10
N THR A 544 0.45 15.54 10.54
CA THR A 544 1.73 15.43 11.25
C THR A 544 2.30 16.80 11.63
N THR A 545 2.63 16.94 12.92
CA THR A 545 3.38 18.11 13.43
C THR A 545 4.88 17.85 13.47
N VAL A 546 5.33 16.62 13.20
CA VAL A 546 6.74 16.26 13.09
C VAL A 546 7.28 16.73 11.75
N ASP A 547 8.42 17.40 11.77
CA ASP A 547 9.09 18.02 10.62
C ASP A 547 10.38 17.27 10.19
N CYS A 548 10.74 16.19 10.88
CA CYS A 548 11.81 15.27 10.47
C CYS A 548 11.22 14.17 9.60
N GLY A 549 11.62 14.06 8.33
CA GLY A 549 10.95 13.20 7.34
C GLY A 549 10.91 11.73 7.72
N ASP A 550 11.99 11.22 8.35
CA ASP A 550 12.09 9.83 8.82
C ASP A 550 11.10 9.47 9.94
N ALA A 551 10.48 10.46 10.57
CA ALA A 551 9.48 10.30 11.63
C ALA A 551 8.18 11.07 11.36
N ALA A 552 8.04 11.71 10.20
CA ALA A 552 6.87 12.47 9.84
C ALA A 552 5.76 11.57 9.30
N GLY A 553 4.51 11.91 9.64
CA GLY A 553 3.34 11.21 9.15
C GLY A 553 3.29 9.76 9.63
N ILE A 554 3.51 8.83 8.71
CA ILE A 554 3.52 7.39 8.99
C ILE A 554 4.93 6.78 9.05
N ASN A 555 5.97 7.57 8.82
CA ASN A 555 7.36 7.13 8.84
C ASN A 555 7.86 6.92 10.28
N GLY A 556 8.83 6.01 10.45
CA GLY A 556 9.48 5.76 11.75
C GLY A 556 8.54 5.17 12.82
N MET A 557 7.31 4.83 12.45
CA MET A 557 6.38 4.13 13.33
C MET A 557 6.71 2.64 13.36
N THR A 558 6.74 2.08 14.56
CA THR A 558 6.79 0.64 14.78
C THR A 558 5.47 0.05 14.30
N THR A 559 5.39 -0.22 13.00
CA THR A 559 4.20 -0.81 12.42
C THR A 559 4.03 -2.22 12.97
N ALA A 560 2.87 -2.50 13.54
CA ALA A 560 2.22 -3.79 13.33
C ALA A 560 1.71 -3.78 11.87
N ARG A 561 2.62 -3.74 10.88
CA ARG A 561 2.21 -3.93 9.49
C ARG A 561 1.62 -5.33 9.42
N LYS A 562 0.35 -5.40 9.01
CA LYS A 562 -0.37 -6.65 8.74
C LYS A 562 0.38 -7.49 7.72
#